data_AF-X1GQ48-F1
#
_entry.id   AF-X1GQ48-F1
#
_cell.length_a   1.000
_cell.length_b   1.000
_cell.length_c   1.000
_cell.angle_alpha   90.00
_cell.angle_beta   90.00
_cell.angle_gamma   90.00
#
_symmetry.space_group_name_H-M   'P 1'
#
loop_
_entity.id
_entity.type
_entity.pdbx_description
1 polymer ?
#
loop_
_entity_poly.entity_id
_entity_poly.type
_entity_poly.pdbx_seq_one_letter_code
_entity_poly.pdbx_strand_id
1 'polypeptide(L)'
;ALFGALVTDFTMIKPGVLHEANGGYLVLKAAEILKWYFAWEALKRAIRHKEVKIEDLGEMYGFITTRTLKPEPVPLDVKLVVTGNPFLYELLYVYDDRFKQMFKIKAHLDDRADRNNTSIRECIGCMARFCEEEGLKHIDSTGIARILEYSMEVTGTRDKMTLKLGVIGDIIKEANYWAVQEKRRYIGEAHVEKAIEKKIYRSNLIEERVQELIKKDIFWIETDGHKVGQINGLSILQTGDHMFGKPGRITANVSMGKEGVITIDRESRLSGKIHTKGVIILSSYLREHFAQNKP
;
A
#
# COMPACT_ATOMS: atom_id res chain seq x y z
N ALA A 1 50.12 10.15 7.55
CA ALA A 1 50.36 11.60 7.59
C ALA A 1 51.86 11.85 7.65
N LEU A 2 52.43 12.53 6.67
CA LEU A 2 53.73 13.19 6.78
C LEU A 2 53.44 14.70 6.63
N PHE A 3 53.79 15.51 7.63
CA PHE A 3 53.75 16.99 7.60
C PHE A 3 52.38 17.70 7.45
N GLY A 4 51.30 17.20 8.05
CA GLY A 4 50.02 17.95 8.11
C GLY A 4 49.32 18.21 6.76
N ALA A 5 49.92 17.75 5.66
CA ALA A 5 49.30 17.70 4.35
C ALA A 5 48.43 16.44 4.25
N LEU A 6 47.19 16.61 3.80
CA LEU A 6 46.34 15.50 3.39
C LEU A 6 46.98 14.86 2.16
N VAL A 7 47.64 13.71 2.33
CA VAL A 7 48.19 12.92 1.22
C VAL A 7 47.08 12.01 0.72
N THR A 8 46.69 12.17 -0.55
CA THR A 8 45.79 11.26 -1.25
C THR A 8 46.58 10.51 -2.32
N ASP A 9 46.34 9.21 -2.45
CA ASP A 9 46.98 8.35 -3.47
C ASP A 9 45.89 7.53 -4.20
N PHE A 10 46.20 7.01 -5.40
CA PHE A 10 45.25 6.23 -6.21
C PHE A 10 44.74 4.98 -5.48
N THR A 11 45.52 4.42 -4.56
CA THR A 11 45.12 3.30 -3.70
C THR A 11 43.98 3.63 -2.71
N MET A 12 43.71 4.92 -2.48
CA MET A 12 42.62 5.38 -1.60
C MET A 12 41.29 5.57 -2.33
N ILE A 13 41.27 5.41 -3.65
CA ILE A 13 40.06 5.49 -4.47
C ILE A 13 39.24 4.23 -4.22
N LYS A 14 38.01 4.41 -3.71
CA LYS A 14 37.08 3.30 -3.49
C LYS A 14 36.03 3.24 -4.61
N PRO A 15 35.72 2.05 -5.13
CA PRO A 15 34.61 1.89 -6.06
C PRO A 15 33.30 2.20 -5.35
N GLY A 16 32.39 2.86 -6.07
CA GLY A 16 30.99 3.00 -5.68
C GLY A 16 30.12 1.91 -6.31
N VAL A 17 28.84 1.84 -5.92
CA VAL A 17 27.87 0.84 -6.40
C VAL A 17 27.72 0.77 -7.93
N LEU A 18 27.91 1.90 -8.63
CA LEU A 18 27.89 1.92 -10.09
C LEU A 18 29.09 1.22 -10.72
N HIS A 19 30.25 1.24 -10.06
CA HIS A 19 31.43 0.51 -10.51
C HIS A 19 31.26 -0.98 -10.28
N GLU A 20 30.71 -1.37 -9.13
CA GLU A 20 30.44 -2.78 -8.80
C GLU A 20 29.37 -3.39 -9.71
N ALA A 21 28.36 -2.62 -10.11
CA ALA A 21 27.29 -3.08 -11.00
C ALA A 21 27.65 -3.02 -12.49
N ASN A 22 28.85 -2.57 -12.85
CA ASN A 22 29.26 -2.43 -14.25
C ASN A 22 29.34 -3.81 -14.93
N GLY A 23 28.73 -3.95 -16.10
CA GLY A 23 28.51 -5.21 -16.80
C GLY A 23 27.28 -6.01 -16.33
N GLY A 24 26.48 -5.48 -15.39
CA GLY A 24 25.38 -6.20 -14.76
C GLY A 24 24.11 -5.38 -14.55
N TYR A 25 23.49 -5.58 -13.38
CA TYR A 25 22.24 -4.94 -12.99
C TYR A 25 22.44 -4.14 -11.71
N LEU A 26 21.84 -2.95 -11.65
CA LEU A 26 21.73 -2.17 -10.42
C LEU A 26 20.25 -2.05 -10.04
N VAL A 27 19.87 -2.64 -8.90
CA VAL A 27 18.49 -2.58 -8.38
C VAL A 27 18.42 -1.55 -7.26
N LEU A 28 17.58 -0.53 -7.40
CA LEU A 28 17.42 0.54 -6.42
C LEU A 28 15.96 0.74 -6.05
N LYS A 29 15.70 1.12 -4.79
CA LYS A 29 14.38 1.63 -4.39
C LYS A 29 14.32 3.13 -4.65
N ALA A 30 13.33 3.57 -5.41
CA ALA A 30 13.10 4.98 -5.74
C ALA A 30 13.05 5.87 -4.49
N ALA A 31 12.32 5.42 -3.46
CA ALA A 31 12.18 6.17 -2.22
C ALA A 31 13.50 6.33 -1.44
N GLU A 32 14.48 5.45 -1.62
CA GLU A 32 15.79 5.55 -0.95
C GLU A 32 16.73 6.48 -1.70
N ILE A 33 16.80 6.36 -3.03
CA ILE A 33 17.69 7.21 -3.84
C ILE A 33 17.22 8.67 -3.86
N LEU A 34 15.92 8.92 -3.83
CA LEU A 34 15.37 10.28 -3.86
C LEU A 34 15.59 11.06 -2.55
N LYS A 35 15.89 10.39 -1.43
CA LYS A 35 16.32 11.06 -0.19
C LYS A 35 17.64 11.80 -0.39
N TRP A 36 18.45 11.36 -1.35
CA TRP A 36 19.77 11.89 -1.65
C TRP A 36 19.78 12.52 -3.04
N TYR A 37 19.33 13.78 -3.11
CA TYR A 37 19.19 14.52 -4.37
C TYR A 37 20.43 14.44 -5.28
N PHE A 38 21.63 14.62 -4.72
CA PHE A 38 22.88 14.56 -5.49
C PHE A 38 23.17 13.15 -6.04
N ALA A 39 22.80 12.10 -5.30
CA ALA A 39 22.95 10.73 -5.79
C ALA A 39 22.00 10.46 -6.95
N TRP A 40 20.77 10.98 -6.90
CA TRP A 40 19.83 10.90 -8.01
C TRP A 40 20.33 11.64 -9.26
N GLU A 41 20.83 12.87 -9.11
CA GLU A 41 21.39 13.63 -10.24
C GLU A 41 22.68 12.99 -10.79
N ALA A 42 23.56 12.50 -9.93
CA ALA A 42 24.78 11.78 -10.35
C ALA A 42 24.44 10.50 -11.11
N LEU A 43 23.44 9.73 -10.65
CA LEU A 43 22.93 8.55 -11.36
C LEU A 43 22.39 8.93 -12.74
N LYS A 44 21.55 9.97 -12.83
CA LYS A 44 21.04 10.46 -14.12
C LYS A 44 22.15 10.88 -15.07
N ARG A 45 23.20 11.56 -14.56
CA ARG A 45 24.39 11.91 -15.36
C ARG A 45 25.12 10.66 -15.84
N ALA A 46 25.42 9.73 -14.95
CA ALA A 46 26.19 8.53 -15.27
C ALA A 46 25.50 7.67 -16.35
N ILE A 47 24.18 7.47 -16.22
CA ILE A 47 23.40 6.71 -17.21
C ILE A 47 23.31 7.43 -18.55
N ARG A 48 23.17 8.76 -18.55
CA ARG A 48 23.11 9.56 -19.78
C ARG A 48 24.43 9.55 -20.54
N HIS A 49 25.54 9.76 -19.83
CA HIS A 49 26.86 9.85 -20.44
C HIS A 49 27.53 8.49 -20.64
N LYS A 50 26.95 7.41 -20.08
CA LYS A 50 27.50 6.05 -20.09
C LYS A 50 28.92 6.01 -19.53
N GLU A 51 29.16 6.80 -18.49
CA GLU A 51 30.45 6.85 -17.79
C GLU A 51 30.23 7.14 -16.30
N VAL A 52 31.05 6.53 -15.45
CA VAL A 52 31.09 6.81 -14.02
C VAL A 52 32.24 7.77 -13.73
N LYS A 53 31.92 8.87 -13.07
CA LYS A 53 32.89 9.84 -12.58
C LYS A 53 32.86 9.86 -11.06
N ILE A 54 34.05 9.88 -10.46
CA ILE A 54 34.17 10.14 -9.03
C ILE A 54 34.09 11.65 -8.86
N GLU A 55 32.98 12.10 -8.28
CA GLU A 55 32.67 13.51 -8.05
C GLU A 55 32.78 13.81 -6.55
N ASP A 56 33.27 15.01 -6.22
CA ASP A 56 33.31 15.52 -4.85
C ASP A 56 32.12 16.46 -4.63
N LEU A 57 31.34 16.20 -3.57
CA LEU A 57 30.21 17.04 -3.20
C LEU A 57 30.66 18.47 -2.84
N GLY A 58 31.86 18.65 -2.27
CA GLY A 58 32.41 19.96 -1.91
C GLY A 58 32.56 20.89 -3.11
N GLU A 59 32.96 20.35 -4.27
CA GLU A 59 33.00 21.13 -5.52
C GLU A 59 31.61 21.48 -6.06
N MET A 60 30.61 20.60 -5.89
CA MET A 60 29.23 20.92 -6.28
C MET A 60 28.68 22.11 -5.48
N TYR A 61 29.18 22.32 -4.25
CA TYR A 61 28.87 23.48 -3.41
C TYR A 61 29.79 24.69 -3.63
N GLY A 62 30.76 24.62 -4.55
CA GLY A 62 31.70 25.71 -4.82
C GLY A 62 32.78 25.92 -3.75
N PHE A 63 32.98 24.94 -2.85
CA PHE A 63 34.12 24.96 -1.94
C PHE A 63 35.39 24.59 -2.71
N ILE A 64 36.44 25.40 -2.56
CA ILE A 64 37.76 25.09 -3.11
C ILE A 64 38.38 23.98 -2.25
N THR A 65 38.18 22.74 -2.68
CA THR A 65 38.91 21.58 -2.15
C THR A 65 40.26 21.50 -2.83
N THR A 66 41.35 21.42 -2.08
CA THR A 66 42.69 21.15 -2.61
C THR A 66 42.75 19.72 -3.15
N ARG A 67 42.42 19.54 -4.43
CA ARG A 67 42.50 18.23 -5.10
C ARG A 67 43.93 17.87 -5.46
N THR A 68 44.30 16.62 -5.22
CA THR A 68 45.53 16.01 -5.75
C THR A 68 45.28 15.00 -6.87
N LEU A 69 44.09 14.39 -6.96
CA LEU A 69 43.78 13.32 -7.93
C LEU A 69 42.38 13.48 -8.55
N LYS A 70 42.30 13.37 -9.88
CA LYS A 70 41.05 13.34 -10.65
C LYS A 70 41.05 12.11 -11.57
N PRO A 71 40.44 10.99 -11.15
CA PRO A 71 40.43 9.76 -11.92
C PRO A 71 39.76 9.95 -13.28
N GLU A 72 40.23 9.19 -14.27
CA GLU A 72 39.58 9.16 -15.58
C GLU A 72 38.18 8.53 -15.47
N PRO A 73 37.19 9.02 -16.24
CA PRO A 73 35.86 8.43 -16.26
C PRO A 73 35.90 6.98 -16.72
N VAL A 74 35.16 6.10 -16.05
CA VAL A 74 35.07 4.68 -16.40
C VAL A 74 33.83 4.45 -17.27
N PRO A 75 33.93 3.83 -18.46
CA PRO A 75 32.77 3.48 -19.26
C PRO A 75 31.76 2.63 -18.48
N LEU A 76 30.48 2.99 -18.55
CA LEU A 76 29.39 2.37 -17.80
C LEU A 76 28.48 1.57 -18.75
N ASP A 77 28.39 0.27 -18.49
CA ASP A 77 27.43 -0.65 -19.07
C ASP A 77 26.61 -1.28 -17.94
N VAL A 78 25.47 -0.69 -17.58
CA VAL A 78 24.62 -1.20 -16.49
C VAL A 78 23.15 -1.16 -16.88
N LYS A 79 22.41 -2.19 -16.47
CA LYS A 79 20.95 -2.20 -16.53
C LYS A 79 20.38 -1.74 -15.20
N LEU A 80 19.76 -0.56 -15.21
CA LEU A 80 19.15 0.02 -14.02
C LEU A 80 17.71 -0.47 -13.83
N VAL A 81 17.40 -1.04 -12.67
CA VAL A 81 16.05 -1.45 -12.26
C VAL A 81 15.66 -0.63 -11.03
N VAL A 82 14.61 0.18 -11.16
CA VAL A 82 14.11 0.99 -10.03
C VAL A 82 12.76 0.46 -9.58
N THR A 83 12.66 0.14 -8.30
CA THR A 83 11.43 -0.32 -7.65
C THR A 83 10.81 0.79 -6.82
N GLY A 84 9.47 0.87 -6.77
CA GLY A 84 8.79 1.94 -6.05
C GLY A 84 7.28 1.83 -6.12
N ASN A 85 6.60 2.69 -5.36
CA ASN A 85 5.14 2.81 -5.38
C ASN A 85 4.68 3.48 -6.70
N PRO A 86 3.53 3.06 -7.29
CA PRO A 86 2.92 3.72 -8.45
C PRO A 86 2.81 5.25 -8.35
N PHE A 87 2.44 5.79 -7.19
CA PHE A 87 2.34 7.24 -6.98
C PHE A 87 3.68 7.95 -7.17
N LEU A 88 4.77 7.35 -6.68
CA LEU A 88 6.11 7.91 -6.84
C LEU A 88 6.56 7.88 -8.30
N TYR A 89 6.21 6.82 -9.03
CA TYR A 89 6.44 6.74 -10.48
C TYR A 89 5.72 7.89 -11.20
N GLU A 90 4.45 8.15 -10.86
CA GLU A 90 3.67 9.23 -11.47
C GLU A 90 4.29 10.61 -11.19
N LEU A 91 4.73 10.85 -9.95
CA LEU A 91 5.44 12.08 -9.61
C LEU A 91 6.72 12.25 -10.43
N LEU A 92 7.57 11.22 -10.51
CA LEU A 92 8.79 11.29 -11.33
C LEU A 92 8.48 11.49 -12.82
N TYR A 93 7.44 10.83 -13.31
CA TYR A 93 7.00 10.95 -14.69
C TYR A 93 6.49 12.35 -15.03
N VAL A 94 5.82 13.03 -14.10
CA VAL A 94 5.28 14.37 -14.32
C VAL A 94 6.34 15.46 -14.11
N TYR A 95 7.16 15.34 -13.06
CA TYR A 95 8.04 16.41 -12.60
C TYR A 95 9.52 16.27 -13.02
N ASP A 96 9.97 15.10 -13.48
CA ASP A 96 11.35 14.90 -13.96
C ASP A 96 11.36 14.57 -15.46
N ASP A 97 11.62 15.59 -16.29
CA ASP A 97 11.66 15.45 -17.76
C ASP A 97 12.69 14.41 -18.24
N ARG A 98 13.75 14.18 -17.46
CA ARG A 98 14.82 13.24 -17.78
C ARG A 98 14.42 11.80 -17.44
N PHE A 99 13.47 11.61 -16.52
CA PHE A 99 13.01 10.29 -16.09
C PHE A 99 12.46 9.48 -17.25
N LYS A 100 11.63 10.08 -18.11
CA LYS A 100 11.03 9.42 -19.29
C LYS A 100 12.07 8.92 -20.28
N GLN A 101 13.16 9.67 -20.43
CA GLN A 101 14.25 9.33 -21.36
C GLN A 101 15.09 8.16 -20.84
N MET A 102 15.26 8.08 -19.52
CA MET A 102 16.08 7.09 -18.84
C MET A 102 15.32 5.77 -18.60
N PHE A 103 14.07 5.84 -18.17
CA PHE A 103 13.25 4.66 -17.84
C PHE A 103 12.18 4.44 -18.90
N LYS A 104 12.57 3.75 -19.96
CA LYS A 104 11.69 3.46 -21.11
C LYS A 104 10.74 2.29 -20.86
N ILE A 105 11.12 1.36 -19.98
CA ILE A 105 10.37 0.13 -19.71
C ILE A 105 9.67 0.29 -18.36
N LYS A 106 8.36 0.14 -18.38
CA LYS A 106 7.50 0.16 -17.19
C LYS A 106 7.01 -1.26 -16.92
N ALA A 107 7.47 -1.85 -15.82
CA ALA A 107 7.03 -3.17 -15.37
C ALA A 107 6.08 -3.01 -14.16
N HIS A 108 4.78 -2.95 -14.42
CA HIS A 108 3.76 -2.91 -13.37
C HIS A 108 3.45 -4.32 -12.88
N LEU A 109 3.50 -4.49 -11.56
CA LEU A 109 3.06 -5.71 -10.89
C LEU A 109 1.65 -5.45 -10.37
N ASP A 110 0.72 -6.34 -10.73
CA ASP A 110 -0.62 -6.33 -10.15
C ASP A 110 -0.55 -6.81 -8.69
N ASP A 111 -1.44 -6.29 -7.85
CA ASP A 111 -1.58 -6.72 -6.45
C ASP A 111 -2.63 -7.81 -6.27
N ARG A 112 -3.24 -8.26 -7.38
CA ARG A 112 -4.30 -9.29 -7.43
C ARG A 112 -4.11 -10.24 -8.61
N ALA A 113 -4.55 -11.48 -8.43
CA ALA A 113 -4.64 -12.49 -9.48
C ALA A 113 -6.06 -13.06 -9.56
N ASP A 114 -6.51 -13.40 -10.77
CA ASP A 114 -7.82 -14.02 -10.96
C ASP A 114 -7.87 -15.43 -10.32
N ARG A 115 -9.00 -15.76 -9.71
CA ARG A 115 -9.23 -17.04 -9.06
C ARG A 115 -9.55 -18.11 -10.10
N ASN A 116 -8.54 -18.88 -10.47
CA ASN A 116 -8.67 -20.07 -11.30
C ASN A 116 -7.79 -21.22 -10.78
N ASN A 117 -8.01 -22.43 -11.28
CA ASN A 117 -7.30 -23.63 -10.83
C ASN A 117 -5.78 -23.56 -11.04
N THR A 118 -5.29 -22.77 -11.99
CA THR A 118 -3.86 -22.57 -12.21
C THR A 118 -3.28 -21.65 -11.16
N SER A 119 -3.86 -20.45 -10.98
CA SER A 119 -3.46 -19.49 -9.95
C SER A 119 -3.50 -20.08 -8.55
N ILE A 120 -4.51 -20.90 -8.24
CA ILE A 120 -4.63 -21.58 -6.94
C ILE A 120 -3.46 -22.55 -6.74
N ARG A 121 -3.14 -23.37 -7.75
CA ARG A 121 -2.00 -24.31 -7.67
C ARG A 121 -0.67 -23.60 -7.53
N GLU A 122 -0.46 -22.51 -8.26
CA GLU A 122 0.74 -21.67 -8.14
C GLU A 122 0.84 -21.02 -6.77
N CYS A 123 -0.27 -20.53 -6.22
CA CYS A 123 -0.33 -19.95 -4.88
C CYS A 123 0.03 -20.99 -3.81
N ILE A 124 -0.51 -22.21 -3.90
CA ILE A 124 -0.16 -23.32 -3.01
C ILE A 124 1.33 -23.67 -3.12
N GLY A 125 1.88 -23.74 -4.34
CA GLY A 125 3.31 -23.98 -4.55
C GLY A 125 4.18 -22.88 -3.93
N CYS A 126 3.77 -21.61 -4.05
CA CYS A 126 4.43 -20.50 -3.37
C CYS A 126 4.36 -20.61 -1.84
N MET A 127 3.21 -20.97 -1.27
CA MET A 127 3.07 -21.17 0.18
C MET A 127 3.96 -22.32 0.68
N ALA A 128 4.01 -23.43 -0.07
CA ALA A 128 4.86 -24.57 0.26
C ALA A 128 6.34 -24.19 0.25
N ARG A 129 6.79 -23.52 -0.81
CA ARG A 129 8.17 -23.00 -0.91
C ARG A 129 8.49 -22.03 0.23
N PHE A 130 7.58 -21.11 0.54
CA PHE A 130 7.75 -20.17 1.64
C PHE A 130 7.89 -20.88 2.99
N CYS A 131 7.14 -21.94 3.24
CA CYS A 131 7.30 -22.73 4.47
C CYS A 131 8.67 -23.40 4.53
N GLU A 132 9.19 -23.90 3.41
CA GLU A 132 10.52 -24.53 3.34
C GLU A 132 11.65 -23.51 3.56
N GLU A 133 11.60 -22.37 2.85
CA GLU A 133 12.60 -21.30 2.94
C GLU A 133 12.70 -20.70 4.34
N GLU A 134 11.56 -20.55 5.03
CA GLU A 134 11.49 -19.97 6.38
C GLU A 134 11.56 -21.03 7.50
N GLY A 135 11.68 -22.33 7.16
CA GLY A 135 11.75 -23.42 8.14
C GLY A 135 10.47 -23.60 8.98
N LEU A 136 9.30 -23.32 8.41
CA LEU A 136 8.00 -23.43 9.06
C LEU A 136 7.39 -24.83 8.88
N LYS A 137 6.39 -25.17 9.71
CA LYS A 137 5.61 -26.39 9.48
C LYS A 137 4.80 -26.27 8.19
N HIS A 138 4.68 -27.37 7.45
CA HIS A 138 3.80 -27.41 6.29
C HIS A 138 2.32 -27.21 6.69
N ILE A 139 1.55 -26.69 5.75
CA ILE A 139 0.14 -26.37 5.90
C ILE A 139 -0.68 -27.54 5.36
N ASP A 140 -1.72 -27.97 6.09
CA ASP A 140 -2.66 -28.98 5.59
C ASP A 140 -3.69 -28.36 4.63
N SER A 141 -4.55 -29.20 4.04
CA SER A 141 -5.57 -28.72 3.09
C SER A 141 -6.57 -27.73 3.70
N THR A 142 -6.86 -27.85 5.00
CA THR A 142 -7.80 -26.96 5.71
C THR A 142 -7.17 -25.58 5.94
N GLY A 143 -5.90 -25.55 6.34
CA GLY A 143 -5.14 -24.30 6.50
C GLY A 143 -4.95 -23.59 5.16
N ILE A 144 -4.64 -24.33 4.09
CA ILE A 144 -4.51 -23.78 2.73
C ILE A 144 -5.84 -23.15 2.29
N ALA A 145 -6.96 -23.86 2.43
CA ALA A 145 -8.27 -23.35 2.06
C ALA A 145 -8.57 -22.04 2.79
N ARG A 146 -8.32 -21.98 4.10
CA ARG A 146 -8.56 -20.79 4.90
C ARG A 146 -7.66 -19.62 4.52
N ILE A 147 -6.39 -19.86 4.19
CA ILE A 147 -5.47 -18.82 3.70
C ILE A 147 -5.93 -18.28 2.34
N LEU A 148 -6.43 -19.14 1.46
CA LEU A 148 -6.98 -18.71 0.17
C LEU A 148 -8.25 -17.87 0.35
N GLU A 149 -9.09 -18.19 1.33
CA GLU A 149 -10.24 -17.36 1.71
C GLU A 149 -9.80 -15.99 2.24
N TYR A 150 -8.84 -15.97 3.16
CA TYR A 150 -8.26 -14.72 3.66
C TYR A 150 -7.65 -13.87 2.53
N SER A 151 -7.03 -14.52 1.54
CA SER A 151 -6.52 -13.84 0.34
C SER A 151 -7.62 -13.11 -0.44
N MET A 152 -8.83 -13.68 -0.52
CA MET A 152 -10.01 -13.04 -1.13
C MET A 152 -10.61 -11.94 -0.24
N GLU A 153 -10.62 -12.12 1.08
CA GLU A 153 -11.04 -11.10 2.04
C GLU A 153 -10.17 -9.83 1.91
N VAL A 154 -8.85 -9.99 1.77
CA VAL A 154 -7.91 -8.88 1.58
C VAL A 154 -8.15 -8.12 0.28
N THR A 155 -8.59 -8.77 -0.79
CA THR A 155 -8.92 -8.09 -2.06
C THR A 155 -10.31 -7.44 -2.06
N GLY A 156 -11.17 -7.84 -1.14
CA GLY A 156 -12.58 -7.43 -1.07
C GLY A 156 -13.45 -8.04 -2.18
N THR A 157 -12.99 -9.10 -2.85
CA THR A 157 -13.75 -9.78 -3.90
C THR A 157 -13.51 -11.28 -3.92
N ARG A 158 -14.53 -12.06 -4.26
CA ARG A 158 -14.47 -13.52 -4.35
C ARG A 158 -13.75 -14.02 -5.61
N ASP A 159 -13.58 -13.16 -6.60
CA ASP A 159 -13.04 -13.55 -7.91
C ASP A 159 -11.53 -13.32 -8.02
N LYS A 160 -10.91 -12.65 -7.03
CA LYS A 160 -9.49 -12.33 -7.03
C LYS A 160 -8.79 -12.67 -5.72
N MET A 161 -7.60 -13.24 -5.84
CA MET A 161 -6.69 -13.52 -4.73
C MET A 161 -5.62 -12.43 -4.65
N THR A 162 -5.15 -12.10 -3.45
CA THR A 162 -4.08 -11.11 -3.28
C THR A 162 -2.73 -11.67 -3.71
N LEU A 163 -1.95 -10.85 -4.40
CA LEU A 163 -0.52 -11.07 -4.69
C LEU A 163 0.38 -10.36 -3.68
N LYS A 164 -0.19 -9.78 -2.61
CA LYS A 164 0.59 -9.21 -1.49
C LYS A 164 1.12 -10.34 -0.62
N LEU A 165 2.15 -11.02 -1.12
CA LEU A 165 2.73 -12.22 -0.49
C LEU A 165 3.18 -11.97 0.94
N GLY A 166 3.63 -10.75 1.29
CA GLY A 166 3.97 -10.40 2.67
C GLY A 166 2.78 -10.52 3.63
N VAL A 167 1.58 -10.11 3.22
CA VAL A 167 0.37 -10.19 4.05
C VAL A 167 0.00 -11.66 4.34
N ILE A 168 0.14 -12.53 3.34
CA ILE A 168 -0.08 -13.97 3.49
C ILE A 168 1.04 -14.61 4.33
N GLY A 169 2.28 -14.24 4.08
CA GLY A 169 3.45 -14.74 4.80
C GLY A 169 3.39 -14.44 6.31
N ASP A 170 2.95 -13.24 6.69
CA ASP A 170 2.75 -12.87 8.10
C ASP A 170 1.71 -13.77 8.77
N ILE A 171 0.58 -14.05 8.12
CA ILE A 171 -0.44 -14.97 8.62
C ILE A 171 0.11 -16.40 8.75
N ILE A 172 0.87 -16.89 7.76
CA ILE A 172 1.49 -18.22 7.84
C ILE A 172 2.46 -18.30 9.02
N LYS A 173 3.27 -17.27 9.25
CA LYS A 173 4.21 -17.19 10.39
C LYS A 173 3.47 -17.20 11.73
N GLU A 174 2.43 -16.40 11.87
CA GLU A 174 1.59 -16.37 13.08
C GLU A 174 0.85 -17.70 13.30
N ALA A 175 0.31 -18.31 12.24
CA ALA A 175 -0.35 -19.61 12.32
C ALA A 175 0.63 -20.73 12.70
N ASN A 176 1.87 -20.69 12.18
CA ASN A 176 2.93 -21.61 12.56
C ASN A 176 3.25 -21.50 14.06
N TYR A 177 3.31 -20.28 14.62
CA TYR A 177 3.51 -20.08 16.06
C TYR A 177 2.45 -20.84 16.87
N TRP A 178 1.16 -20.71 16.52
CA TRP A 178 0.08 -21.44 17.20
C TRP A 178 0.19 -22.96 17.03
N ALA A 179 0.49 -23.44 15.82
CA ALA A 179 0.70 -24.87 15.56
C ALA A 179 1.89 -25.46 16.33
N VAL A 180 2.94 -24.67 16.58
CA VAL A 180 4.09 -25.04 17.42
C VAL A 180 3.68 -25.12 18.88
N GLN A 181 2.98 -24.11 19.41
CA GLN A 181 2.49 -24.10 20.79
C GLN A 181 1.57 -25.29 21.09
N GLU A 182 0.70 -25.64 20.14
CA GLU A 182 -0.25 -26.75 20.27
C GLU A 182 0.37 -28.12 19.89
N LYS A 183 1.68 -28.16 19.64
CA LYS A 183 2.45 -29.38 19.28
C LYS A 183 1.85 -30.16 18.09
N ARG A 184 1.22 -29.47 17.15
CA ARG A 184 0.64 -30.06 15.93
C ARG A 184 1.70 -30.31 14.87
N ARG A 185 1.54 -31.33 14.02
CA ARG A 185 2.50 -31.59 12.93
C ARG A 185 2.38 -30.60 11.77
N TYR A 186 1.15 -30.16 11.47
CA TYR A 186 0.83 -29.27 10.36
C TYR A 186 0.08 -28.03 10.85
N ILE A 187 0.12 -26.97 10.04
CA ILE A 187 -0.72 -25.79 10.22
C ILE A 187 -2.09 -26.10 9.60
N GLY A 188 -3.14 -26.20 10.42
CA GLY A 188 -4.52 -26.34 9.97
C GLY A 188 -5.33 -25.05 10.11
N GLU A 189 -6.60 -25.13 9.71
CA GLU A 189 -7.57 -24.01 9.70
C GLU A 189 -7.64 -23.26 11.05
N ALA A 190 -7.77 -23.97 12.17
CA ALA A 190 -7.91 -23.35 13.48
C ALA A 190 -6.72 -22.45 13.86
N HIS A 191 -5.51 -22.80 13.42
CA HIS A 191 -4.32 -21.97 13.69
C HIS A 191 -4.30 -20.71 12.81
N VAL A 192 -4.76 -20.83 11.56
CA VAL A 192 -4.88 -19.71 10.62
C VAL A 192 -5.95 -18.74 11.10
N GLU A 193 -7.13 -19.25 11.47
CA GLU A 193 -8.22 -18.41 11.98
C GLU A 193 -7.77 -17.64 13.22
N LYS A 194 -7.14 -18.34 14.18
CA LYS A 194 -6.58 -17.72 15.38
C LYS A 194 -5.52 -16.65 15.06
N ALA A 195 -4.70 -16.85 14.03
CA ALA A 195 -3.75 -15.83 13.58
C ALA A 195 -4.47 -14.58 13.04
N ILE A 196 -5.50 -14.77 12.21
CA ILE A 196 -6.32 -13.67 11.66
C ILE A 196 -7.04 -12.92 12.78
N GLU A 197 -7.73 -13.63 13.69
CA GLU A 197 -8.41 -13.04 14.85
C GLU A 197 -7.46 -12.23 15.72
N LYS A 198 -6.27 -12.77 16.03
CA LYS A 198 -5.28 -12.08 16.85
C LYS A 198 -4.67 -10.89 16.14
N LYS A 199 -4.56 -10.92 14.81
CA LYS A 199 -4.18 -9.74 14.02
C LYS A 199 -5.23 -8.65 14.12
N ILE A 200 -6.50 -8.98 13.95
CA ILE A 200 -7.62 -8.03 14.08
C ILE A 200 -7.67 -7.44 15.50
N TYR A 201 -7.56 -8.29 16.52
CA TYR A 201 -7.57 -7.87 17.93
C TYR A 201 -6.49 -6.84 18.27
N ARG A 202 -5.33 -6.86 17.61
CA ARG A 202 -4.26 -5.88 17.85
C ARG A 202 -4.59 -4.49 17.29
N SER A 203 -5.53 -4.39 16.35
CA SER A 203 -5.84 -3.14 15.64
C SER A 203 -7.29 -2.68 15.79
N ASN A 204 -8.18 -3.48 16.41
CA ASN A 204 -9.62 -3.20 16.51
C ASN A 204 -10.03 -2.30 17.68
N LEU A 205 -9.10 -1.70 18.44
CA LEU A 205 -9.44 -0.89 19.63
C LEU A 205 -10.46 0.22 19.35
N ILE A 206 -10.36 0.87 18.19
CA ILE A 206 -11.31 1.92 17.79
C ILE A 206 -12.69 1.33 17.51
N GLU A 207 -12.75 0.17 16.87
CA GLU A 207 -14.01 -0.57 16.65
C GLU A 207 -14.65 -0.97 17.98
N GLU A 208 -13.88 -1.52 18.92
CA GLU A 208 -14.38 -1.90 20.25
C GLU A 208 -14.97 -0.69 20.99
N ARG A 209 -14.30 0.47 20.95
CA ARG A 209 -14.83 1.72 21.53
C ARG A 209 -16.13 2.16 20.87
N VAL A 210 -16.23 2.05 19.54
CA VAL A 210 -17.48 2.36 18.83
C VAL A 210 -18.60 1.41 19.27
N GLN A 211 -18.33 0.12 19.37
CA GLN A 211 -19.29 -0.88 19.86
C GLN A 211 -19.71 -0.62 21.31
N GLU A 212 -18.78 -0.20 22.17
CA GLU A 212 -19.08 0.20 23.55
C GLU A 212 -20.03 1.41 23.60
N LEU A 213 -19.80 2.42 22.76
CA LEU A 213 -20.68 3.60 22.68
C LEU A 213 -22.08 3.25 22.16
N ILE A 214 -22.20 2.26 21.27
CA ILE A 214 -23.50 1.73 20.84
C ILE A 214 -24.19 1.02 22.01
N LYS A 215 -23.48 0.10 22.69
CA LYS A 215 -24.03 -0.65 23.84
C LYS A 215 -24.45 0.23 25.02
N LYS A 216 -23.82 1.40 25.19
CA LYS A 216 -24.16 2.39 26.22
C LYS A 216 -25.28 3.35 25.80
N ASP A 217 -25.91 3.13 24.65
CA ASP A 217 -26.93 4.01 24.09
C ASP A 217 -26.46 5.47 23.94
N ILE A 218 -25.16 5.67 23.72
CA ILE A 218 -24.61 6.99 23.34
C ILE A 218 -24.73 7.16 21.84
N PHE A 219 -24.39 6.11 21.08
CA PHE A 219 -24.72 5.99 19.67
C PHE A 219 -26.03 5.22 19.54
N TRP A 220 -27.11 5.96 19.33
CA TRP A 220 -28.43 5.38 19.13
C TRP A 220 -28.51 4.64 17.80
N ILE A 221 -28.47 3.31 17.88
CA ILE A 221 -28.61 2.39 16.75
C ILE A 221 -29.63 1.32 17.16
N GLU A 222 -30.85 1.44 16.65
CA GLU A 222 -31.90 0.46 16.89
C GLU A 222 -31.73 -0.74 15.95
N THR A 223 -31.55 -1.96 16.49
CA THR A 223 -31.40 -3.21 15.72
C THR A 223 -32.68 -4.00 15.54
N ASP A 224 -33.71 -3.69 16.33
CA ASP A 224 -34.98 -4.41 16.38
C ASP A 224 -36.18 -3.45 16.35
N GLY A 225 -37.34 -3.98 15.94
CA GLY A 225 -38.57 -3.20 15.83
C GLY A 225 -38.68 -2.43 14.50
N HIS A 226 -39.55 -1.41 14.49
CA HIS A 226 -39.76 -0.56 13.31
C HIS A 226 -39.98 0.89 13.72
N LYS A 227 -39.54 1.82 12.86
CA LYS A 227 -39.75 3.25 13.05
C LYS A 227 -39.83 3.97 11.71
N VAL A 228 -40.88 4.76 11.51
CA VAL A 228 -41.10 5.51 10.27
C VAL A 228 -40.03 6.59 10.12
N GLY A 229 -39.49 6.74 8.90
CA GLY A 229 -38.52 7.79 8.59
C GLY A 229 -37.12 7.55 9.17
N GLN A 230 -36.77 6.32 9.54
CA GLN A 230 -35.45 6.00 10.08
C GLN A 230 -34.85 4.78 9.39
N ILE A 231 -33.56 4.86 9.06
CA ILE A 231 -32.78 3.73 8.54
C ILE A 231 -31.41 3.67 9.23
N ASN A 232 -30.82 2.48 9.29
CA ASN A 232 -29.42 2.32 9.66
C ASN A 232 -28.57 2.32 8.38
N GLY A 233 -27.86 3.42 8.15
CA GLY A 233 -26.80 3.48 7.15
C GLY A 233 -25.56 2.73 7.62
N LEU A 234 -24.80 2.19 6.67
CA LEU A 234 -23.50 1.58 6.92
C LEU A 234 -22.41 2.44 6.31
N SER A 235 -21.41 2.77 7.11
CA SER A 235 -20.20 3.48 6.70
C SER A 235 -18.99 2.61 6.97
N ILE A 236 -17.93 2.74 6.16
CA ILE A 236 -16.67 2.06 6.41
C ILE A 236 -15.73 3.06 7.06
N LEU A 237 -15.22 2.73 8.24
CA LEU A 237 -14.11 3.44 8.86
C LEU A 237 -12.81 2.67 8.62
N GLN A 238 -11.79 3.40 8.21
CA GLN A 238 -10.45 2.85 7.99
C GLN A 238 -9.47 3.59 8.90
N THR A 239 -8.95 2.88 9.90
CA THR A 239 -7.69 3.23 10.56
C THR A 239 -6.57 2.60 9.73
N GLY A 240 -5.38 3.19 9.68
CA GLY A 240 -4.35 2.80 8.69
C GLY A 240 -4.10 1.28 8.54
N ASP A 241 -4.30 0.52 9.62
CA ASP A 241 -4.09 -0.92 9.75
C ASP A 241 -5.38 -1.75 9.98
N HIS A 242 -6.57 -1.14 10.07
CA HIS A 242 -7.83 -1.85 10.30
C HIS A 242 -9.03 -1.17 9.63
N MET A 243 -9.96 -1.97 9.13
CA MET A 243 -11.18 -1.48 8.48
C MET A 243 -12.39 -2.16 9.10
N PHE A 244 -13.39 -1.37 9.48
CA PHE A 244 -14.61 -1.90 10.08
C PHE A 244 -15.85 -1.10 9.66
N GLY A 245 -16.98 -1.78 9.66
CA GLY A 245 -18.29 -1.17 9.41
C GLY A 245 -18.78 -0.43 10.65
N LYS A 246 -19.11 0.84 10.50
CA LYS A 246 -19.81 1.63 11.52
C LYS A 246 -21.25 1.87 11.09
N PRO A 247 -22.25 1.37 11.83
CA PRO A 247 -23.63 1.72 11.61
C PRO A 247 -23.86 3.18 12.03
N GLY A 248 -24.69 3.88 11.28
CA GLY A 248 -25.09 5.26 11.54
C GLY A 248 -26.59 5.42 11.32
N ARG A 249 -27.29 6.00 12.28
CA ARG A 249 -28.72 6.26 12.18
C ARG A 249 -28.98 7.46 11.27
N ILE A 250 -29.79 7.24 10.23
CA ILE A 250 -30.21 8.28 9.28
C ILE A 250 -31.71 8.48 9.45
N THR A 251 -32.14 9.74 9.58
CA THR A 251 -33.55 10.11 9.74
C THR A 251 -34.02 10.98 8.59
N ALA A 252 -35.26 10.77 8.15
CA ALA A 252 -35.94 11.57 7.14
C ALA A 252 -37.27 12.07 7.72
N ASN A 253 -37.47 13.38 7.69
CA ASN A 253 -38.70 14.04 8.10
C ASN A 253 -39.32 14.76 6.91
N VAL A 254 -40.65 14.80 6.86
CA VAL A 254 -41.41 15.49 5.82
C VAL A 254 -42.26 16.58 6.47
N SER A 255 -42.21 17.78 5.90
CA SER A 255 -43.05 18.91 6.28
C SER A 255 -43.51 19.66 5.03
N MET A 256 -44.57 20.45 5.14
CA MET A 256 -44.99 21.31 4.03
C MET A 256 -44.00 22.47 3.88
N GLY A 257 -43.46 22.65 2.67
CA GLY A 257 -42.48 23.70 2.39
C GLY A 257 -42.12 23.78 0.91
N LYS A 258 -41.38 24.84 0.53
CA LYS A 258 -40.94 25.08 -0.86
C LYS A 258 -39.52 24.57 -1.15
N GLU A 259 -38.75 24.25 -0.11
CA GLU A 259 -37.30 24.00 -0.22
C GLU A 259 -36.94 22.59 -0.73
N GLY A 260 -37.93 21.74 -1.04
CA GLY A 260 -37.70 20.40 -1.57
C GLY A 260 -36.92 19.51 -0.59
N VAL A 261 -35.98 18.71 -1.11
CA VAL A 261 -35.15 17.82 -0.28
C VAL A 261 -34.00 18.62 0.34
N ILE A 262 -34.00 18.68 1.67
CA ILE A 262 -32.94 19.30 2.47
C ILE A 262 -32.10 18.19 3.10
N THR A 263 -30.78 18.32 3.01
CA THR A 263 -29.85 17.43 3.70
C THR A 263 -29.05 18.22 4.71
N ILE A 264 -29.25 17.93 6.00
CA ILE A 264 -28.60 18.63 7.11
C ILE A 264 -27.07 18.58 6.95
N ASP A 265 -26.50 17.43 6.63
CA ASP A 265 -25.05 17.29 6.45
C ASP A 265 -24.48 18.15 5.32
N ARG A 266 -25.29 18.46 4.30
CA ARG A 266 -24.88 19.35 3.20
C ARG A 266 -24.89 20.79 3.66
N GLU A 267 -25.98 21.22 4.29
CA GLU A 267 -26.14 22.59 4.80
C GLU A 267 -25.10 22.91 5.89
N SER A 268 -24.76 21.92 6.72
CA SER A 268 -23.71 22.02 7.75
C SER A 268 -22.28 21.84 7.22
N ARG A 269 -22.10 21.67 5.89
CA ARG A 269 -20.78 21.48 5.24
C ARG A 269 -19.96 20.29 5.75
N LEU A 270 -20.63 19.27 6.26
CA LEU A 270 -20.04 18.00 6.67
C LEU A 270 -19.97 16.98 5.52
N SER A 271 -20.69 17.26 4.42
CA SER A 271 -20.75 16.39 3.23
C SER A 271 -19.61 16.61 2.23
N GLY A 272 -19.01 15.50 1.75
CA GLY A 272 -18.10 15.51 0.60
C GLY A 272 -18.82 15.63 -0.75
N LYS A 273 -18.08 15.94 -1.82
CA LYS A 273 -18.62 16.17 -3.18
C LYS A 273 -19.45 14.98 -3.73
N ILE A 274 -19.00 13.75 -3.50
CA ILE A 274 -19.69 12.53 -3.96
C ILE A 274 -21.03 12.36 -3.26
N HIS A 275 -21.07 12.58 -1.94
CA HIS A 275 -22.30 12.54 -1.16
C HIS A 275 -23.32 13.57 -1.68
N THR A 276 -22.89 14.82 -1.88
CA THR A 276 -23.73 15.89 -2.43
C THR A 276 -24.30 15.53 -3.80
N LYS A 277 -23.51 14.91 -4.69
CA LYS A 277 -23.99 14.42 -5.98
C LYS A 277 -25.10 13.37 -5.81
N GLY A 278 -24.94 12.42 -4.89
CA GLY A 278 -25.94 11.39 -4.59
C GLY A 278 -27.27 11.98 -4.13
N VAL A 279 -27.24 12.97 -3.24
CA VAL A 279 -28.44 13.68 -2.77
C VAL A 279 -29.15 14.41 -3.92
N ILE A 280 -28.39 15.04 -4.83
CA ILE A 280 -28.97 15.71 -5.99
C ILE A 280 -29.66 14.70 -6.91
N ILE A 281 -29.04 13.54 -7.16
CA ILE A 281 -29.63 12.45 -7.95
C ILE A 281 -30.94 11.97 -7.31
N LEU A 282 -30.96 11.74 -5.99
CA LEU A 282 -32.17 11.35 -5.27
C LEU A 282 -33.27 12.41 -5.39
N SER A 283 -32.91 13.68 -5.22
CA SER A 283 -33.84 14.80 -5.36
C SER A 283 -34.44 14.86 -6.77
N SER A 284 -33.61 14.66 -7.79
CA SER A 284 -34.05 14.60 -9.19
C SER A 284 -35.00 13.43 -9.43
N TYR A 285 -34.67 12.24 -8.92
CA TYR A 285 -35.53 11.05 -9.00
C TYR A 285 -36.91 11.29 -8.37
N LEU A 286 -36.95 11.87 -7.17
CA LEU A 286 -38.21 12.17 -6.48
C LEU A 286 -39.06 13.20 -7.24
N ARG A 287 -38.42 14.24 -7.80
CA ARG A 287 -39.13 15.22 -8.64
C ARG A 287 -39.66 14.59 -9.92
N GLU A 288 -38.86 13.75 -10.55
CA GLU A 288 -39.25 13.04 -11.78
C GLU A 288 -40.48 12.16 -11.55
N HIS A 289 -40.54 11.46 -10.41
CA HIS A 289 -41.65 10.55 -10.13
C HIS A 289 -42.90 11.21 -9.56
N PHE A 290 -42.76 12.26 -8.73
CA PHE A 290 -43.88 12.77 -7.93
C PHE A 290 -44.24 14.25 -8.20
N ALA A 291 -43.37 15.02 -8.84
CA ALA A 291 -43.52 16.48 -9.00
C ALA A 291 -43.64 16.90 -10.49
N GLN A 292 -44.42 16.14 -11.28
CA GLN A 292 -44.63 16.40 -12.71
C GLN A 292 -45.86 17.27 -13.00
N ASN A 293 -46.89 17.19 -12.14
CA ASN A 293 -48.22 17.76 -12.42
C ASN A 293 -48.53 19.05 -11.65
N LYS A 294 -47.66 19.47 -10.72
CA LYS A 294 -47.73 20.73 -9.97
C LYS A 294 -46.30 21.21 -9.67
N PRO A 295 -46.06 22.52 -9.61
CA PRO A 295 -44.74 23.09 -9.31
C PRO A 295 -44.20 22.65 -7.95
#